data_AF-A0A437QS14-F1
#
_entry.id   AF-A0A437QS14-F1
#
_cell.length_a   1.000
_cell.length_b   1.000
_cell.length_c   1.000
_cell.angle_alpha   90.00
_cell.angle_beta   90.00
_cell.angle_gamma   90.00
#
_symmetry.space_group_name_H-M   'P 1'
#
loop_
_entity.id
_entity.type
_entity.pdbx_description
1 polymer ?
#
loop_
_entity_poly.entity_id
_entity_poly.type
_entity_poly.pdbx_seq_one_letter_code
_entity_poly.pdbx_strand_id
1 'polypeptide(L)'
;MENYMLIALIFWGACGIGSAIAAANKGRNSVGWFFIGFLLGPVGLLVSLIISSDNTQIEFSAIQRGECKKCPDCAETIKFEAIKCKHCGYVFSSQNDSVRAQPKPFPLHYEVWQGNWANAVDLIDQGADVNEKNLDGRTPLELAKMRGDNLIIEMLTSKGALEN
;
A
#
# COMPACT_ATOMS: atom_id res chain seq x y z
N MET A 1 -35.02 -19.94 -42.04
CA MET A 1 -34.80 -19.98 -40.57
C MET A 1 -33.33 -19.79 -40.22
N GLU A 2 -32.39 -20.37 -40.97
CA GLU A 2 -30.94 -20.25 -40.74
C GLU A 2 -30.41 -18.80 -40.76
N ASN A 3 -30.83 -17.98 -41.72
CA ASN A 3 -30.40 -16.57 -41.79
C ASN A 3 -30.86 -15.75 -40.57
N TYR A 4 -32.01 -16.07 -39.97
CA TYR A 4 -32.51 -15.34 -38.80
C TYR A 4 -31.68 -15.64 -37.55
N MET A 5 -31.31 -16.91 -37.34
CA MET A 5 -30.40 -17.26 -36.24
C MET A 5 -29.01 -16.63 -36.43
N LEU A 6 -28.50 -16.61 -37.66
CA LEU A 6 -27.20 -15.97 -37.95
C LEU A 6 -27.25 -14.46 -37.66
N ILE A 7 -28.30 -13.77 -38.11
CA ILE A 7 -28.51 -12.34 -37.85
C ILE A 7 -28.67 -12.08 -36.34
N ALA A 8 -29.38 -12.93 -35.60
CA ALA A 8 -29.55 -12.79 -34.16
C ALA A 8 -28.22 -12.95 -33.40
N LEU A 9 -27.37 -13.91 -33.80
CA LEU A 9 -26.04 -14.10 -33.20
C LEU A 9 -25.09 -12.94 -33.50
N ILE A 10 -25.13 -12.40 -34.73
CA ILE A 10 -24.34 -11.22 -35.10
C ILE A 10 -24.79 -9.99 -34.30
N PHE A 11 -26.10 -9.80 -34.13
CA PHE A 11 -26.65 -8.71 -33.33
C PHE A 11 -26.25 -8.80 -31.85
N TRP A 12 -26.35 -10.00 -31.25
CA TRP A 12 -25.92 -10.25 -29.87
C TRP A 12 -24.41 -10.04 -29.69
N GLY A 13 -23.59 -10.50 -30.64
CA GLY A 13 -22.15 -10.26 -30.66
C GLY A 13 -21.81 -8.78 -30.74
N ALA A 14 -22.48 -8.03 -31.63
CA ALA A 14 -22.28 -6.58 -31.76
C ALA A 14 -22.66 -5.81 -30.48
N CYS A 15 -23.75 -6.20 -29.81
CA CYS A 15 -24.12 -5.62 -28.51
C CYS A 15 -23.10 -5.94 -27.41
N GLY A 16 -22.53 -7.14 -27.40
CA GLY A 16 -21.45 -7.53 -26.49
C GLY A 16 -20.19 -6.69 -26.69
N ILE A 17 -19.74 -6.55 -27.94
CA ILE A 17 -18.58 -5.72 -28.30
C ILE A 17 -18.83 -4.25 -27.92
N GLY A 18 -20.01 -3.70 -28.24
CA GLY A 18 -20.39 -2.34 -27.89
C GLY A 18 -20.35 -2.08 -26.38
N SER A 19 -20.83 -3.04 -25.58
CA SER A 19 -20.83 -2.96 -24.12
C SER A 19 -19.40 -3.01 -23.55
N ALA A 20 -18.53 -3.83 -24.14
CA ALA A 20 -17.12 -3.93 -23.76
C ALA A 20 -16.34 -2.64 -24.05
N ILE A 21 -16.54 -2.04 -25.23
CA ILE A 21 -15.91 -0.75 -25.60
C ILE A 21 -16.43 0.37 -24.71
N ALA A 22 -17.75 0.45 -24.48
CA ALA A 22 -18.35 1.42 -23.58
C ALA A 22 -17.85 1.28 -22.13
N ALA A 23 -17.54 0.05 -21.70
CA ALA A 23 -16.94 -0.21 -20.40
C ALA A 23 -15.44 0.14 -20.35
N ALA A 24 -14.69 -0.16 -21.41
CA ALA A 24 -13.26 0.16 -21.53
C ALA A 24 -13.01 1.67 -21.48
N ASN A 25 -13.81 2.45 -22.22
CA ASN A 25 -13.75 3.91 -22.22
C ASN A 25 -14.09 4.52 -20.85
N LYS A 26 -14.78 3.76 -19.99
CA LYS A 26 -15.19 4.11 -18.64
C LYS A 26 -14.25 3.52 -17.56
N GLY A 27 -13.11 2.93 -17.93
CA GLY A 27 -12.14 2.36 -16.99
C GLY A 27 -12.61 1.11 -16.24
N ARG A 28 -13.62 0.39 -16.75
CA ARG A 28 -14.16 -0.84 -16.15
C ARG A 28 -13.57 -2.09 -16.81
N ASN A 29 -13.75 -3.26 -16.20
CA ASN A 29 -13.33 -4.53 -16.79
C ASN A 29 -14.12 -4.84 -18.08
N SER A 30 -13.47 -4.66 -19.22
CA SER A 30 -14.04 -4.88 -20.56
C SER A 30 -14.54 -6.31 -20.78
N VAL A 31 -13.87 -7.30 -20.18
CA VAL A 31 -14.22 -8.73 -20.35
C VAL A 31 -15.54 -9.04 -19.65
N GLY A 32 -15.74 -8.55 -18.43
CA GLY A 32 -16.99 -8.73 -17.70
C GLY A 32 -18.19 -8.11 -18.43
N TRP A 33 -18.01 -6.89 -18.96
CA TRP A 33 -19.06 -6.18 -19.69
C TRP A 33 -19.36 -6.77 -21.07
N PHE A 34 -18.40 -7.45 -21.70
CA PHE A 34 -18.65 -8.23 -22.91
C PHE A 34 -19.68 -9.34 -22.66
N PHE A 35 -19.49 -10.12 -21.59
CA PHE A 35 -20.41 -11.23 -21.26
C PHE A 35 -21.80 -10.73 -20.85
N ILE A 36 -21.87 -9.60 -20.14
CA ILE A 36 -23.14 -8.97 -19.77
C ILE A 36 -23.87 -8.46 -21.03
N GLY A 37 -23.15 -7.81 -21.95
CA GLY A 37 -23.71 -7.33 -23.22
C GLY A 37 -24.10 -8.45 -24.17
N PHE A 38 -23.36 -9.55 -24.18
CA PHE A 38 -23.71 -10.74 -24.94
C PHE A 38 -24.95 -11.40 -24.35
N LEU A 39 -25.06 -11.60 -23.02
CA LEU A 39 -26.17 -12.30 -22.39
C LEU A 39 -27.48 -11.49 -22.36
N LEU A 40 -27.39 -10.16 -22.21
CA LEU A 40 -28.54 -9.26 -22.11
C LEU A 40 -28.80 -8.46 -23.40
N GLY A 41 -27.97 -8.68 -24.43
CA GLY A 41 -28.06 -8.01 -25.73
C GLY A 41 -28.12 -6.49 -25.62
N PRO A 42 -29.14 -5.84 -26.23
CA PRO A 42 -29.24 -4.37 -26.25
C PRO A 42 -29.49 -3.77 -24.85
N VAL A 43 -30.08 -4.55 -23.91
CA VAL A 43 -30.28 -4.10 -22.52
C VAL A 43 -28.93 -3.96 -21.81
N GLY A 44 -28.00 -4.90 -22.04
CA GLY A 44 -26.65 -4.82 -21.49
C GLY A 44 -25.89 -3.59 -21.99
N LEU A 45 -26.05 -3.25 -23.27
CA LEU A 45 -25.48 -2.04 -23.86
C LEU A 45 -26.07 -0.77 -23.24
N LEU A 46 -27.39 -0.68 -23.09
CA LEU A 46 -28.04 0.46 -22.44
C LEU A 46 -27.57 0.64 -20.99
N VAL A 47 -27.50 -0.46 -20.23
CA VAL A 47 -27.00 -0.44 -18.85
C VAL A 47 -25.54 0.03 -18.80
N SER A 48 -24.71 -0.40 -19.76
CA SER A 48 -23.30 0.04 -19.86
C SER A 48 -23.17 1.55 -20.10
N LEU A 49 -24.11 2.16 -20.83
CA LEU A 49 -24.15 3.59 -21.12
C LEU A 49 -24.70 4.42 -19.96
N ILE A 50 -25.73 3.93 -19.27
CA ILE A 50 -26.39 4.64 -18.16
C ILE A 50 -25.52 4.66 -16.90
N ILE A 51 -24.88 3.54 -16.57
CA ILE A 51 -24.05 3.46 -15.36
C ILE A 51 -22.80 4.34 -15.56
N SER A 52 -22.70 5.40 -14.76
CA SER A 52 -21.49 6.21 -14.62
C SER A 52 -20.34 5.33 -14.12
N SER A 53 -19.12 5.55 -14.59
CA SER A 53 -17.94 4.88 -14.03
C SER A 53 -17.82 5.30 -12.57
N ASP A 54 -18.08 4.40 -11.65
CA ASP A 54 -17.72 4.63 -10.26
C ASP A 54 -16.18 4.68 -10.22
N ASN A 55 -15.65 5.90 -10.07
CA ASN A 55 -14.22 6.22 -10.09
C ASN A 55 -13.48 5.66 -8.85
N THR A 56 -14.13 4.83 -8.04
CA THR A 56 -13.60 4.25 -6.80
C THR A 56 -12.28 3.51 -6.99
N GLN A 57 -12.05 2.90 -8.16
CA GLN A 57 -10.80 2.18 -8.41
C GLN A 57 -9.62 3.12 -8.75
N ILE A 58 -9.90 4.30 -9.31
CA ILE A 58 -8.87 5.31 -9.62
C ILE A 58 -8.42 5.99 -8.33
N GLU A 59 -9.33 6.24 -7.40
CA GLU A 59 -8.99 6.84 -6.10
C GLU A 59 -8.23 5.88 -5.16
N PHE A 60 -8.61 4.59 -5.14
CA PHE A 60 -7.94 3.58 -4.31
C PHE A 60 -6.47 3.35 -4.72
N SER A 61 -6.19 3.39 -6.02
CA SER A 61 -4.84 3.18 -6.56
C SER A 61 -3.92 4.41 -6.46
N ALA A 62 -4.47 5.61 -6.20
CA ALA A 62 -3.70 6.82 -5.84
C ALA A 62 -3.36 6.88 -4.34
N ILE A 63 -4.28 6.41 -3.48
CA ILE A 63 -4.04 6.26 -2.04
C ILE A 63 -2.95 5.21 -1.78
N GLN A 64 -2.95 4.09 -2.52
CA GLN A 64 -1.96 3.03 -2.36
C GLN A 64 -0.56 3.39 -2.87
N ARG A 65 -0.45 4.34 -3.80
CA ARG A 65 0.83 4.89 -4.31
C ARG A 65 1.42 6.00 -3.43
N GLY A 66 0.71 6.43 -2.38
CA GLY A 66 1.21 7.43 -1.44
C GLY A 66 1.25 8.85 -2.01
N GLU A 67 0.40 9.17 -2.98
CA GLU A 67 0.39 10.50 -3.61
C GLU A 67 -0.39 11.53 -2.77
N CYS A 68 -1.34 11.08 -1.94
CA CYS A 68 -2.20 11.94 -1.11
C CYS A 68 -2.34 11.45 0.34
N LYS A 69 -2.44 12.37 1.30
CA LYS A 69 -2.81 12.16 2.72
C LYS A 69 -4.00 13.04 3.10
N LYS A 70 -4.75 12.69 4.16
CA LYS A 70 -5.79 13.57 4.71
C LYS A 70 -5.18 14.53 5.74
N CYS A 71 -5.64 15.77 5.74
CA CYS A 71 -5.31 16.71 6.81
C CYS A 71 -6.08 16.35 8.09
N PRO A 72 -5.44 16.29 9.27
CA PRO A 72 -6.12 15.94 10.53
C PRO A 72 -7.08 17.04 11.03
N ASP A 73 -6.86 18.28 10.62
CA ASP A 73 -7.61 19.44 11.09
C ASP A 73 -8.85 19.69 10.22
N CYS A 74 -8.68 19.80 8.89
CA CYS A 74 -9.79 20.09 7.98
C CYS A 74 -10.34 18.88 7.21
N ALA A 75 -9.79 17.68 7.41
CA ALA A 75 -10.17 16.43 6.73
C ALA A 75 -10.04 16.41 5.18
N GLU A 76 -9.51 17.47 4.59
CA GLU A 76 -9.32 17.60 3.14
C GLU A 76 -8.20 16.69 2.62
N THR A 77 -8.34 16.24 1.38
CA THR A 77 -7.32 15.40 0.73
C THR A 77 -6.23 16.28 0.11
N ILE A 78 -5.00 16.10 0.57
CA ILE A 78 -3.84 16.90 0.17
C ILE A 78 -2.70 16.01 -0.34
N LYS A 79 -1.75 16.59 -1.08
CA LYS A 79 -0.55 15.85 -1.51
C LYS A 79 0.26 15.37 -0.30
N PHE A 80 0.87 14.18 -0.43
CA PHE A 80 1.67 13.59 0.64
C PHE A 80 2.88 14.46 1.02
N GLU A 81 3.52 15.09 0.02
CA GLU A 81 4.66 16.01 0.17
C GLU A 81 4.31 17.37 0.80
N ALA A 82 3.04 17.67 1.05
CA ALA A 82 2.64 18.96 1.60
C ALA A 82 3.17 19.16 3.03
N ILE A 83 3.97 20.21 3.21
CA ILE A 83 4.48 20.68 4.53
C ILE A 83 3.40 21.51 5.26
N LYS A 84 2.51 22.16 4.51
CA LYS A 84 1.39 22.94 5.04
C LYS A 84 0.12 22.65 4.25
N CYS A 85 -1.00 22.50 4.94
CA CYS A 85 -2.31 22.34 4.31
C CYS A 85 -2.71 23.66 3.62
N LYS A 86 -3.05 23.61 2.32
CA LYS A 86 -3.49 24.78 1.54
C LYS A 86 -4.88 25.30 1.93
N HIS A 87 -5.67 24.50 2.66
CA HIS A 87 -7.05 24.82 3.02
C HIS A 87 -7.16 25.45 4.41
N CYS A 88 -6.54 24.85 5.42
CA CYS A 88 -6.62 25.35 6.81
C CYS A 88 -5.30 25.90 7.35
N GLY A 89 -4.17 25.68 6.67
CA GLY A 89 -2.86 26.15 7.13
C GLY A 89 -2.19 25.26 8.18
N TYR A 90 -2.78 24.11 8.54
CA TYR A 90 -2.15 23.11 9.42
C TYR A 90 -0.74 22.77 8.92
N VAL A 91 0.24 22.83 9.82
CA VAL A 91 1.65 22.58 9.53
C VAL A 91 1.98 21.15 9.93
N PHE A 92 2.51 20.38 8.98
CA PHE A 92 3.03 19.05 9.25
C PHE A 92 4.46 19.21 9.80
N SER A 93 4.66 18.97 11.10
CA SER A 93 5.98 19.00 11.72
C SER A 93 6.84 17.88 11.13
N SER A 94 7.98 18.23 10.54
CA SER A 94 8.87 17.34 9.78
C SER A 94 9.67 16.35 10.65
N GLN A 95 9.01 15.70 11.59
CA GLN A 95 9.53 14.55 12.31
C GLN A 95 8.58 13.39 11.97
N ASN A 96 8.91 12.71 10.86
CA ASN A 96 8.47 11.34 10.57
C ASN A 96 7.01 11.08 10.13
N ASP A 97 6.48 11.81 9.15
CA ASP A 97 5.17 11.49 8.53
C ASP A 97 5.23 11.15 7.03
N SER A 98 6.43 10.96 6.45
CA SER A 98 6.56 10.70 5.01
C SER A 98 7.77 9.90 4.54
N VAL A 99 7.92 8.69 5.06
CA VAL A 99 8.29 7.51 4.24
C VAL A 99 7.46 6.39 4.83
N ARG A 100 6.97 5.42 4.04
CA ARG A 100 6.65 4.11 4.61
C ARG A 100 7.94 3.56 5.24
N ALA A 101 8.28 3.97 6.46
CA ALA A 101 8.94 3.09 7.38
C ALA A 101 7.90 2.01 7.62
N GLN A 102 7.92 0.95 6.79
CA GLN A 102 7.55 -0.35 7.34
C GLN A 102 8.25 -0.40 8.70
N PRO A 103 7.55 -0.63 9.83
CA PRO A 103 8.26 -0.86 11.08
C PRO A 103 9.30 -1.92 10.75
N LYS A 104 10.59 -1.55 10.80
CA LYS A 104 11.64 -2.51 10.45
C LYS A 104 11.42 -3.66 11.42
N PRO A 105 11.11 -4.88 10.94
CA PRO A 105 10.97 -5.98 11.85
C PRO A 105 12.29 -6.08 12.60
N PHE A 106 12.23 -6.13 13.94
CA PHE A 106 13.40 -6.13 14.81
C PHE A 106 14.24 -4.84 14.71
N PRO A 107 13.70 -3.68 15.16
CA PRO A 107 14.40 -2.39 15.04
C PRO A 107 15.73 -2.38 15.79
N LEU A 108 15.83 -3.08 16.93
CA LEU A 108 17.06 -3.17 17.71
C LEU A 108 18.18 -3.89 16.94
N HIS A 109 17.89 -5.02 16.29
CA HIS A 109 18.85 -5.75 15.46
C HIS A 109 19.37 -4.90 14.31
N TYR A 110 18.50 -4.10 13.71
CA TYR A 110 18.90 -3.19 12.65
C TYR A 110 19.88 -2.11 13.15
N GLU A 111 19.57 -1.42 14.24
CA GLU A 111 20.46 -0.38 14.77
C GLU A 111 21.81 -0.96 15.23
N VAL A 112 21.80 -2.15 15.85
CA VAL A 112 23.01 -2.90 16.21
C VAL A 112 23.84 -3.25 14.98
N TRP A 113 23.20 -3.74 13.91
CA TRP A 113 23.88 -4.06 12.66
C TRP A 113 24.52 -2.83 12.00
N GLN A 114 23.83 -1.68 12.06
CA GLN A 114 24.34 -0.41 11.54
C GLN A 114 25.46 0.19 12.41
N GLY A 115 25.62 -0.26 13.65
CA GLY A 115 26.56 0.34 14.60
C GLY A 115 26.00 1.59 15.30
N ASN A 116 24.69 1.79 15.29
CA ASN A 116 24.05 3.01 15.78
C ASN A 116 23.68 2.89 17.26
N TRP A 117 24.68 3.11 18.12
CA TRP A 117 24.57 2.92 19.56
C TRP A 117 23.42 3.74 20.21
N ALA A 118 23.27 5.01 19.81
CA ALA A 118 22.33 5.92 20.47
C ALA A 118 20.88 5.47 20.26
N ASN A 119 20.53 5.16 19.00
CA ASN A 119 19.21 4.64 18.67
C ASN A 119 18.96 3.26 19.30
N ALA A 120 19.99 2.41 19.41
CA ALA A 120 19.86 1.12 20.07
C ALA A 120 19.48 1.28 21.55
N VAL A 121 20.09 2.25 22.26
CA VAL A 121 19.71 2.54 23.65
C VAL A 121 18.30 3.12 23.74
N ASP A 122 17.94 4.06 22.88
CA ASP A 122 16.59 4.63 22.88
C ASP A 122 15.52 3.55 22.68
N LEU A 123 15.78 2.55 21.84
CA LEU A 123 14.89 1.42 21.63
C LEU A 123 14.78 0.52 22.87
N ILE A 124 15.89 0.23 23.54
CA ILE A 124 15.90 -0.57 24.78
C ILE A 124 15.15 0.18 25.89
N ASP A 125 15.35 1.49 26.01
CA ASP A 125 14.67 2.32 27.00
C ASP A 125 13.17 2.47 26.69
N GLN A 126 12.76 2.34 25.42
CA GLN A 126 11.37 2.21 25.00
C GLN A 126 10.77 0.81 25.22
N GLY A 127 11.55 -0.14 25.77
CA GLY A 127 11.08 -1.48 26.11
C GLY A 127 11.32 -2.54 25.03
N ALA A 128 12.24 -2.32 24.08
CA ALA A 128 12.68 -3.36 23.16
C ALA A 128 13.36 -4.52 23.92
N ASP A 129 13.02 -5.76 23.57
CA ASP A 129 13.60 -6.95 24.19
C ASP A 129 15.03 -7.18 23.66
N VAL A 130 16.00 -7.03 24.56
CA VAL A 130 17.44 -7.20 24.28
C VAL A 130 17.82 -8.63 23.88
N ASN A 131 16.95 -9.61 24.14
CA ASN A 131 17.15 -11.02 23.83
C ASN A 131 16.22 -11.53 22.71
N GLU A 132 15.45 -10.65 22.07
CA GLU A 132 14.56 -11.02 20.97
C GLU A 132 15.36 -11.63 19.80
N LYS A 133 14.84 -12.67 19.18
CA LYS A 133 15.47 -13.27 17.99
C LYS A 133 14.85 -12.70 16.72
N ASN A 134 15.69 -12.28 15.77
CA ASN A 134 15.23 -11.85 14.46
C ASN A 134 14.78 -13.05 13.59
N LEU A 135 14.43 -12.78 12.33
CA LEU A 135 14.03 -13.81 11.35
C LEU A 135 15.11 -14.88 11.10
N ASP A 136 16.38 -14.56 11.32
CA ASP A 136 17.50 -15.51 11.19
C ASP A 136 17.75 -16.30 12.49
N GLY A 137 16.92 -16.10 13.52
CA GLY A 137 17.07 -16.75 14.82
C GLY A 137 18.17 -16.16 15.70
N ARG A 138 18.70 -14.97 15.37
CA ARG A 138 19.82 -14.32 16.07
C ARG A 138 19.36 -13.27 17.05
N THR A 139 20.03 -13.20 18.19
CA THR A 139 19.87 -12.11 19.16
C THR A 139 20.63 -10.84 18.71
N PRO A 140 20.30 -9.65 19.26
CA PRO A 140 21.08 -8.44 19.02
C PRO A 140 22.55 -8.62 19.41
N LEU A 141 22.83 -9.34 20.50
CA LEU A 141 24.19 -9.59 20.98
C LEU A 141 25.00 -10.45 20.00
N GLU A 142 24.40 -11.48 19.42
CA GLU A 142 25.05 -12.28 18.37
C GLU A 142 25.42 -11.44 17.14
N LEU A 143 24.54 -10.53 16.72
CA LEU A 143 24.83 -9.60 15.62
C LEU A 143 25.97 -8.64 15.95
N ALA A 144 26.01 -8.12 17.17
CA ALA A 144 27.10 -7.26 17.64
C ALA A 144 28.45 -8.01 17.65
N LYS A 145 28.46 -9.27 18.13
CA LYS A 145 29.64 -10.15 18.13
C LYS A 145 30.13 -10.46 16.71
N MET A 146 29.21 -10.73 15.77
CA MET A 146 29.56 -10.96 14.37
C MET A 146 30.20 -9.73 13.70
N ARG A 147 29.73 -8.54 14.06
CA ARG A 147 30.29 -7.28 13.58
C ARG A 147 31.66 -6.96 14.23
N GLY A 148 31.89 -7.45 15.45
CA GLY A 148 33.10 -7.17 16.23
C GLY A 148 33.07 -5.80 16.91
N ASP A 149 31.88 -5.25 17.15
CA ASP A 149 31.71 -3.92 17.75
C ASP A 149 31.64 -4.00 19.27
N ASN A 150 32.81 -3.91 19.93
CA ASN A 150 32.93 -4.06 21.39
C ASN A 150 32.06 -3.08 22.18
N LEU A 151 31.85 -1.86 21.67
CA LEU A 151 31.02 -0.86 22.35
C LEU A 151 29.56 -1.31 22.45
N ILE A 152 29.03 -1.87 21.37
CA ILE A 152 27.65 -2.37 21.34
C ILE A 152 27.52 -3.66 22.14
N ILE A 153 28.54 -4.52 22.11
CA ILE A 153 28.59 -5.75 22.92
C ILE A 153 28.52 -5.40 24.40
N GLU A 154 29.36 -4.48 24.87
CA GLU A 154 29.37 -4.03 26.27
C GLU A 154 28.04 -3.38 26.66
N MET A 155 27.49 -2.54 25.80
CA MET A 155 26.18 -1.91 26.02
C MET A 155 25.06 -2.95 26.17
N LEU A 156 24.93 -3.90 25.24
CA LEU A 156 23.90 -4.93 25.30
C LEU A 156 24.07 -5.83 26.53
N THR A 157 25.31 -6.18 26.87
CA THR A 157 25.63 -6.95 28.08
C THR A 157 25.21 -6.19 29.34
N SER A 158 25.50 -4.89 29.40
CA SER A 158 25.09 -4.03 30.53
C SER A 158 23.57 -3.90 30.67
N LYS A 159 22.83 -4.05 29.57
CA LYS A 159 21.36 -4.01 29.52
C LYS A 159 20.72 -5.39 29.73
N GLY A 160 21.49 -6.43 30.05
CA GLY A 160 20.99 -7.76 30.40
C GLY A 160 20.84 -8.73 29.22
N ALA A 161 21.56 -8.49 28.11
CA ALA A 161 21.63 -9.48 27.04
C ALA A 161 22.33 -10.76 27.52
N LEU A 162 21.74 -11.91 27.22
CA LEU A 162 22.25 -13.21 27.64
C LEU A 162 23.23 -13.78 26.60
N GLU A 163 24.32 -14.38 27.08
CA GLU A 163 25.23 -15.16 26.25
C GLU A 163 24.71 -16.58 26.11
N ASN A 164 23.80 -16.80 25.15
CA ASN A 164 23.19 -18.10 24.87
C ASN A 164 23.86 -18.82 23.69
#